data_AF-B8HXS3-F1
#
_entry.id   AF-B8HXS3-F1
#
_cell.length_a   1.000
_cell.length_b   1.000
_cell.length_c   1.000
_cell.angle_alpha   90.00
_cell.angle_beta   90.00
_cell.angle_gamma   90.00
#
_symmetry.space_group_name_H-M   'P 1'
#
loop_
_entity.id
_entity.type
_entity.pdbx_description
1 polymer ?
#
loop_
_entity_poly.entity_id
_entity_poly.type
_entity_poly.pdbx_seq_one_letter_code
_entity_poly.pdbx_strand_id
1 'polypeptide(L)'
;MDAQPIVLNRFLESAKLGHIAEVAAFLSDGLAVDATGADGTTALMLAAQWGHRQTVDLLLDRGAEIDRQCRGYKLTALMLAVAMNRIETVASLLAAGANVDLRNQDGSTALMIAAVQGFSAIATLLLQAGASVDLRDWDDDTALNLAIAANHVEVVDALLQVGANPNQVSGEGSALILAVEAGRAETVRLLLQAGANPNFQDEEGETALHLAALEGERLIVELLLQAGAQVNLRNRAGDTPLLVAVFQGHEEIVKLLLQVGANVNDRNLNETALTIAVQQGHQPLVHLLLTLGADPNVPLAKGRSLLMHFADRGDLQTLHTLLERGANPHLRDEAGATALMWASHRGHTEAVKLLLNAGADPTCTNRFGHSALQLAEKNGYTETAAVLAAVLSST
;
A
#
# COMPACT_ATOMS: atom_id res chain seq x y z
N MET A 1 -33.75 -44.81 -33.43
CA MET A 1 -32.89 -43.61 -33.45
C MET A 1 -33.10 -42.94 -32.11
N ASP A 2 -32.06 -42.83 -31.31
CA ASP A 2 -32.10 -42.13 -30.03
C ASP A 2 -32.51 -40.67 -30.29
N ALA A 3 -33.81 -40.38 -30.15
CA ALA A 3 -34.35 -39.04 -30.29
C ALA A 3 -34.04 -38.19 -29.04
N GLN A 4 -33.66 -38.84 -27.93
CA GLN A 4 -33.39 -38.19 -26.65
C GLN A 4 -32.30 -37.11 -26.73
N PRO A 5 -31.14 -37.29 -27.40
CA PRO A 5 -30.13 -36.24 -27.51
C PRO A 5 -30.57 -35.04 -28.36
N ILE A 6 -31.32 -35.26 -29.44
CA ILE A 6 -31.80 -34.17 -30.32
C ILE A 6 -32.88 -33.34 -29.60
N VAL A 7 -33.84 -34.01 -28.95
CA VAL A 7 -34.91 -33.35 -28.18
C VAL A 7 -34.31 -32.56 -27.03
N LEU A 8 -33.37 -33.14 -26.30
CA LEU A 8 -32.67 -32.47 -25.21
C LEU A 8 -31.89 -31.24 -25.69
N ASN A 9 -31.10 -31.36 -26.76
CA ASN A 9 -30.35 -30.23 -27.29
C ASN A 9 -31.27 -29.08 -27.74
N ARG A 10 -32.42 -29.41 -28.36
CA ARG A 10 -33.39 -28.39 -28.75
C ARG A 10 -34.05 -27.75 -27.53
N PHE A 11 -34.40 -28.51 -26.50
CA PHE A 11 -34.93 -27.98 -25.24
C PHE A 11 -33.95 -27.00 -24.57
N LEU A 12 -32.68 -27.39 -24.45
CA LEU A 12 -31.62 -26.54 -23.88
C LEU A 12 -31.40 -25.28 -24.73
N GLU A 13 -31.38 -25.39 -26.06
CA GLU A 13 -31.27 -24.22 -26.94
C GLU A 13 -32.51 -23.31 -26.84
N SER A 14 -33.72 -23.86 -26.75
CA SER A 14 -34.95 -23.08 -26.53
C SER A 14 -34.89 -22.31 -25.20
N ALA A 15 -34.34 -22.90 -24.13
CA ALA A 15 -34.14 -22.20 -22.85
C ALA A 15 -33.10 -21.08 -22.97
N LYS A 16 -31.99 -21.34 -23.65
CA LYS A 16 -30.92 -20.38 -23.94
C LYS A 16 -31.37 -19.20 -24.81
N LEU A 17 -32.31 -19.42 -25.73
CA LEU A 17 -32.89 -18.38 -26.60
C LEU A 17 -34.12 -17.69 -25.99
N GLY A 18 -34.60 -18.17 -24.83
CA GLY A 18 -35.77 -17.60 -24.18
C GLY A 18 -37.10 -17.95 -24.84
N HIS A 19 -37.16 -19.01 -25.64
CA HIS A 19 -38.38 -19.49 -26.29
C HIS A 19 -39.30 -20.20 -25.29
N ILE A 20 -39.92 -19.44 -24.38
CA ILE A 20 -40.72 -19.94 -23.25
C ILE A 20 -41.82 -20.92 -23.68
N ALA A 21 -42.47 -20.69 -24.82
CA ALA A 21 -43.53 -21.56 -25.34
C ALA A 21 -42.99 -22.93 -25.78
N GLU A 22 -41.81 -22.97 -26.40
CA GLU A 22 -41.15 -24.23 -26.77
C GLU A 22 -40.69 -24.98 -25.53
N VAL A 23 -40.07 -24.28 -24.57
CA VAL A 23 -39.67 -24.86 -23.27
C VAL A 23 -40.88 -25.48 -22.57
N ALA A 24 -42.00 -24.75 -22.48
CA ALA A 24 -43.25 -25.25 -21.89
C ALA A 24 -43.81 -26.48 -22.60
N ALA A 25 -43.72 -26.52 -23.93
CA ALA A 25 -44.14 -27.67 -24.74
C ALA A 25 -43.29 -28.90 -24.42
N PHE A 26 -41.95 -28.78 -24.44
CA PHE A 26 -41.06 -29.90 -24.11
C PHE A 26 -41.33 -30.49 -22.72
N LEU A 27 -41.57 -29.64 -21.72
CA LEU A 27 -41.91 -30.09 -20.36
C LEU A 27 -43.29 -30.76 -20.30
N SER A 28 -44.26 -30.29 -21.09
CA SER A 28 -45.61 -30.89 -21.17
C SER A 28 -45.57 -32.25 -21.88
N ASP A 29 -44.63 -32.44 -22.80
CA ASP A 29 -44.36 -33.71 -23.49
C ASP A 29 -43.58 -34.72 -22.61
N GLY A 30 -43.32 -34.37 -21.34
CA GLY A 30 -42.73 -35.27 -20.34
C GLY A 30 -41.20 -35.25 -20.28
N LEU A 31 -40.53 -34.29 -20.93
CA LEU A 31 -39.09 -34.11 -20.73
C LEU A 31 -38.81 -33.65 -19.29
N ALA A 32 -37.85 -34.28 -18.62
CA ALA A 32 -37.47 -33.91 -17.26
C ALA A 32 -36.92 -32.47 -17.22
N VAL A 33 -37.39 -31.67 -16.26
CA VAL A 33 -37.02 -30.25 -16.12
C VAL A 33 -35.51 -30.05 -15.90
N ASP A 34 -34.88 -30.96 -15.16
CA ASP A 34 -33.44 -30.96 -14.88
C ASP A 34 -32.62 -31.84 -15.83
N ALA A 35 -33.14 -32.14 -17.02
CA ALA A 35 -32.35 -32.81 -18.04
C ALA A 35 -31.11 -31.98 -18.39
N THR A 36 -29.93 -32.61 -18.33
CA THR A 36 -28.64 -31.90 -18.43
C THR A 36 -27.92 -32.17 -19.74
N GLY A 37 -27.23 -31.15 -20.26
CA GLY A 37 -26.22 -31.30 -21.30
C GLY A 37 -24.98 -32.11 -20.85
N ALA A 38 -24.01 -32.29 -21.75
CA ALA A 38 -22.81 -33.09 -21.50
C ALA A 38 -21.95 -32.57 -20.33
N ASP A 39 -21.98 -31.27 -20.08
CA ASP A 39 -21.28 -30.51 -19.03
C ASP A 39 -22.08 -30.39 -17.73
N GLY A 40 -23.28 -30.99 -17.66
CA GLY A 40 -24.18 -30.87 -16.51
C GLY A 40 -25.04 -29.60 -16.51
N THR A 41 -25.03 -28.81 -17.59
CA THR A 41 -25.82 -27.58 -17.69
C THR A 41 -27.31 -27.89 -17.86
N THR A 42 -28.17 -27.26 -17.06
CA THR A 42 -29.64 -27.37 -17.14
C THR A 42 -30.26 -26.23 -17.95
N ALA A 43 -31.54 -26.38 -18.33
CA ALA A 43 -32.31 -25.29 -18.92
C ALA A 43 -32.39 -24.05 -18.00
N LEU A 44 -32.46 -24.27 -16.67
CA LEU A 44 -32.49 -23.18 -15.68
C LEU A 44 -31.19 -22.38 -15.73
N MET A 45 -30.03 -23.05 -15.77
CA MET A 45 -28.72 -22.41 -15.89
C MET A 45 -28.59 -21.57 -17.16
N LEU A 46 -29.04 -22.07 -18.31
CA LEU A 46 -29.01 -21.35 -19.59
C LEU A 46 -29.96 -20.14 -19.56
N ALA A 47 -31.20 -20.33 -19.14
CA ALA A 47 -32.17 -19.24 -19.03
C ALA A 47 -31.65 -18.15 -18.07
N ALA A 48 -31.00 -18.54 -16.97
CA ALA A 48 -30.40 -17.64 -16.01
C ALA A 48 -29.23 -16.84 -16.59
N GLN A 49 -28.27 -17.52 -17.23
CA GLN A 49 -27.11 -16.91 -17.88
C GLN A 49 -27.51 -15.85 -18.93
N TRP A 50 -28.52 -16.16 -19.75
CA TRP A 50 -28.96 -15.29 -20.84
C TRP A 50 -30.05 -14.28 -20.43
N GLY A 51 -30.47 -14.28 -19.15
CA GLY A 51 -31.36 -13.25 -18.62
C GLY A 51 -32.84 -13.44 -18.98
N HIS A 52 -33.25 -14.66 -19.31
CA HIS A 52 -34.63 -14.97 -19.67
C HIS A 52 -35.49 -15.21 -18.43
N ARG A 53 -35.78 -14.15 -17.66
CA ARG A 53 -36.51 -14.21 -16.39
C ARG A 53 -37.80 -15.02 -16.47
N GLN A 54 -38.65 -14.81 -17.48
CA GLN A 54 -39.91 -15.54 -17.61
C GLN A 54 -39.70 -17.05 -17.83
N THR A 55 -38.63 -17.43 -18.53
CA THR A 55 -38.25 -18.83 -18.71
C THR A 55 -37.71 -19.42 -17.40
N VAL A 56 -36.95 -18.64 -16.62
CA VAL A 56 -36.50 -19.02 -15.27
C VAL A 56 -37.71 -19.26 -14.35
N ASP A 57 -38.64 -18.31 -14.29
CA ASP A 57 -39.86 -18.41 -13.47
C ASP A 57 -40.66 -19.68 -13.85
N LEU A 58 -40.86 -19.93 -15.15
CA LEU A 58 -41.51 -21.16 -15.65
C LEU A 58 -40.77 -22.43 -15.21
N LEU A 59 -39.44 -22.48 -15.32
CA LEU A 59 -38.67 -23.67 -14.96
C LEU A 59 -38.75 -23.96 -13.47
N LEU A 60 -38.70 -22.92 -12.63
CA LEU A 60 -38.85 -23.03 -11.17
C LEU A 60 -40.27 -23.48 -10.79
N ASP A 61 -41.31 -22.95 -11.42
CA ASP A 61 -42.70 -23.40 -11.24
C ASP A 61 -42.90 -24.88 -11.60
N ARG A 62 -42.04 -25.42 -12.47
CA ARG A 62 -42.03 -26.83 -12.88
C ARG A 62 -41.08 -27.70 -12.04
N GLY A 63 -40.53 -27.14 -10.96
CA GLY A 63 -39.72 -27.88 -9.99
C GLY A 63 -38.26 -28.07 -10.39
N ALA A 64 -37.69 -27.19 -11.22
CA ALA A 64 -36.25 -27.19 -11.50
C ALA A 64 -35.43 -27.07 -10.20
N GLU A 65 -34.35 -27.85 -10.10
CA GLU A 65 -33.42 -27.78 -8.97
C GLU A 65 -32.64 -26.44 -8.99
N ILE A 66 -33.07 -25.48 -8.18
CA ILE A 66 -32.55 -24.10 -8.17
C ILE A 66 -31.04 -23.99 -7.88
N ASP A 67 -30.54 -24.86 -7.00
CA ASP A 67 -29.18 -24.82 -6.46
C ASP A 67 -28.23 -25.85 -7.11
N ARG A 68 -28.66 -26.48 -8.21
CA ARG A 68 -27.83 -27.45 -8.91
C ARG A 68 -26.55 -26.77 -9.41
N GLN A 69 -25.41 -27.46 -9.29
CA GLN A 69 -24.12 -26.99 -9.76
C GLN A 69 -23.72 -27.70 -11.06
N CYS A 70 -23.20 -26.97 -12.05
CA CYS A 70 -22.65 -27.57 -13.27
C CYS A 70 -21.38 -28.41 -12.96
N ARG A 71 -20.99 -29.34 -13.85
CA ARG A 71 -19.88 -30.27 -13.52
C ARG A 71 -18.49 -29.63 -13.51
N GLY A 72 -18.29 -28.58 -14.32
CA GLY A 72 -16.99 -27.89 -14.41
C GLY A 72 -16.78 -26.98 -13.21
N TYR A 73 -17.02 -25.69 -13.41
CA TYR A 73 -16.81 -24.63 -12.41
C TYR A 73 -17.78 -24.66 -11.22
N LYS A 74 -18.65 -25.68 -11.09
CA LYS A 74 -19.65 -25.79 -10.03
C LYS A 74 -20.54 -24.55 -9.88
N LEU A 75 -20.83 -23.86 -10.98
CA LEU A 75 -21.69 -22.68 -10.98
C LEU A 75 -23.16 -23.08 -10.83
N THR A 76 -23.91 -22.32 -10.03
CA THR A 76 -25.37 -22.38 -9.96
C THR A 76 -26.02 -21.46 -10.99
N ALA A 77 -27.33 -21.58 -11.17
CA ALA A 77 -28.09 -20.62 -11.99
C ALA A 77 -27.94 -19.17 -11.47
N LEU A 78 -27.91 -18.97 -10.14
CA LEU A 78 -27.67 -17.67 -9.53
C LEU A 78 -26.30 -17.11 -9.92
N MET A 79 -25.22 -17.88 -9.77
CA MET A 79 -23.87 -17.43 -10.14
C MET A 79 -23.75 -17.07 -11.62
N LEU A 80 -24.39 -17.83 -12.52
CA LEU A 80 -24.41 -17.53 -13.95
C LEU A 80 -25.17 -16.24 -14.26
N ALA A 81 -26.32 -16.00 -13.60
CA ALA A 81 -27.06 -14.75 -13.73
C ALA A 81 -26.25 -13.56 -13.21
N VAL A 82 -25.53 -13.71 -12.09
CA VAL A 82 -24.64 -12.70 -11.54
C VAL A 82 -23.48 -12.40 -12.50
N ALA A 83 -22.76 -13.42 -12.97
CA ALA A 83 -21.62 -13.26 -13.88
C ALA A 83 -22.00 -12.53 -15.19
N MET A 84 -23.25 -12.66 -15.63
CA MET A 84 -23.79 -12.02 -16.83
C MET A 84 -24.57 -10.73 -16.56
N ASN A 85 -24.51 -10.21 -15.32
CA ASN A 85 -25.20 -9.00 -14.86
C ASN A 85 -26.72 -8.99 -15.13
N ARG A 86 -27.39 -10.12 -14.87
CA ARG A 86 -28.83 -10.29 -15.12
C ARG A 86 -29.65 -9.94 -13.88
N ILE A 87 -29.72 -8.64 -13.54
CA ILE A 87 -30.34 -8.12 -12.30
C ILE A 87 -31.74 -8.71 -12.04
N GLU A 88 -32.64 -8.63 -13.01
CA GLU A 88 -34.02 -9.14 -12.90
C GLU A 88 -34.07 -10.65 -12.66
N THR A 89 -33.16 -11.40 -13.28
CA THR A 89 -33.08 -12.85 -13.11
C THR A 89 -32.45 -13.23 -11.77
N VAL A 90 -31.45 -12.48 -11.30
CA VAL A 90 -30.92 -12.60 -9.94
C VAL A 90 -32.05 -12.39 -8.94
N ALA A 91 -32.83 -11.31 -9.07
CA ALA A 91 -33.95 -11.05 -8.18
C ALA A 91 -35.00 -12.18 -8.17
N SER A 92 -35.38 -12.72 -9.34
CA SER A 92 -36.28 -13.89 -9.43
C SER A 92 -35.70 -15.12 -8.72
N LEU A 93 -34.43 -15.44 -8.94
CA LEU A 93 -33.77 -16.60 -8.32
C LEU A 93 -33.69 -16.47 -6.79
N LEU A 94 -33.37 -15.27 -6.29
CA LEU A 94 -33.35 -14.99 -4.86
C LEU A 94 -34.75 -15.09 -4.23
N ALA A 95 -35.76 -14.53 -4.91
CA ALA A 95 -37.16 -14.61 -4.46
C ALA A 95 -37.68 -16.06 -4.41
N ALA A 96 -37.16 -16.93 -5.29
CA ALA A 96 -37.45 -18.36 -5.31
C ALA A 96 -36.63 -19.19 -4.29
N GLY A 97 -35.76 -18.55 -3.50
CA GLY A 97 -35.00 -19.19 -2.43
C GLY A 97 -33.68 -19.82 -2.86
N ALA A 98 -33.05 -19.33 -3.93
CA ALA A 98 -31.69 -19.76 -4.30
C ALA A 98 -30.72 -19.54 -3.13
N ASN A 99 -29.87 -20.52 -2.84
CA ASN A 99 -28.87 -20.39 -1.79
C ASN A 99 -27.73 -19.45 -2.24
N VAL A 100 -27.69 -18.27 -1.63
CA VAL A 100 -26.74 -17.18 -1.92
C VAL A 100 -25.28 -17.51 -1.60
N ASP A 101 -25.05 -18.45 -0.68
CA ASP A 101 -23.73 -18.74 -0.10
C ASP A 101 -23.10 -20.04 -0.64
N LEU A 102 -23.71 -20.66 -1.67
CA LEU A 102 -23.07 -21.76 -2.37
C LEU A 102 -21.72 -21.32 -2.96
N ARG A 103 -20.77 -22.25 -2.99
CA ARG A 103 -19.41 -22.02 -3.45
C ARG A 103 -19.13 -22.76 -4.75
N ASN A 104 -18.55 -22.05 -5.71
CA ASN A 104 -18.13 -22.61 -6.99
C ASN A 104 -16.83 -23.45 -6.82
N GLN A 105 -16.19 -23.81 -7.94
CA GLN A 105 -14.93 -24.55 -7.96
C GLN A 105 -13.68 -23.72 -7.64
N ASP A 106 -13.81 -22.47 -7.20
CA ASP A 106 -12.73 -21.64 -6.65
C ASP A 106 -13.03 -21.23 -5.20
N GLY A 107 -14.14 -21.72 -4.64
CA GLY A 107 -14.63 -21.32 -3.32
C GLY A 107 -15.47 -20.04 -3.33
N SER A 108 -15.63 -19.38 -4.48
CA SER A 108 -16.32 -18.11 -4.61
C SER A 108 -17.84 -18.25 -4.50
N THR A 109 -18.48 -17.29 -3.82
CA THR A 109 -19.94 -17.13 -3.74
C THR A 109 -20.45 -16.21 -4.85
N ALA A 110 -21.78 -16.12 -4.99
CA ALA A 110 -22.39 -15.13 -5.88
C ALA A 110 -21.98 -13.68 -5.52
N LEU A 111 -21.82 -13.38 -4.23
CA LEU A 111 -21.42 -12.05 -3.75
C LEU A 111 -19.98 -11.72 -4.17
N MET A 112 -19.07 -12.70 -4.11
CA MET A 112 -17.68 -12.53 -4.56
C MET A 112 -17.59 -12.30 -6.07
N ILE A 113 -18.39 -13.01 -6.87
CA ILE A 113 -18.47 -12.76 -8.33
C ILE A 113 -18.96 -11.33 -8.59
N ALA A 114 -20.00 -10.88 -7.88
CA ALA A 114 -20.51 -9.51 -8.01
C ALA A 114 -19.46 -8.47 -7.57
N ALA A 115 -18.65 -8.78 -6.56
CA ALA A 115 -17.58 -7.94 -6.05
C ALA A 115 -16.45 -7.77 -7.06
N VAL A 116 -15.93 -8.85 -7.64
CA VAL A 116 -14.89 -8.80 -8.67
C VAL A 116 -15.35 -8.05 -9.92
N GLN A 117 -16.63 -8.15 -10.28
CA GLN A 117 -17.19 -7.53 -11.49
C GLN A 117 -17.72 -6.10 -11.27
N GLY A 118 -17.75 -5.62 -10.02
CA GLY A 118 -18.26 -4.29 -9.69
C GLY A 118 -19.76 -4.11 -9.83
N PHE A 119 -20.54 -5.20 -9.79
CA PHE A 119 -22.00 -5.14 -9.95
C PHE A 119 -22.69 -4.74 -8.64
N SER A 120 -22.54 -3.48 -8.23
CA SER A 120 -23.06 -2.93 -6.96
C SER A 120 -24.56 -3.16 -6.73
N ALA A 121 -25.38 -3.06 -7.78
CA ALA A 121 -26.81 -3.38 -7.70
C ALA A 121 -27.07 -4.86 -7.35
N ILE A 122 -26.29 -5.78 -7.95
CA ILE A 122 -26.39 -7.21 -7.68
C ILE A 122 -25.82 -7.54 -6.31
N ALA A 123 -24.67 -6.96 -5.92
CA ALA A 123 -24.11 -7.10 -4.59
C ALA A 123 -25.13 -6.69 -3.52
N THR A 124 -25.81 -5.56 -3.72
CA THR A 124 -26.89 -5.10 -2.82
C THR A 124 -28.05 -6.09 -2.74
N LEU A 125 -28.51 -6.64 -3.87
CA LEU A 125 -29.56 -7.67 -3.87
C LEU A 125 -29.15 -8.94 -3.11
N LEU A 126 -27.90 -9.39 -3.29
CA LEU A 126 -27.37 -10.56 -2.60
C LEU A 126 -27.27 -10.32 -1.08
N LEU A 127 -26.80 -9.15 -0.67
CA LEU A 127 -26.74 -8.76 0.74
C LEU A 127 -28.13 -8.66 1.37
N GLN A 128 -29.12 -8.08 0.66
CA GLN A 128 -30.51 -8.03 1.11
C GLN A 128 -31.15 -9.42 1.22
N ALA A 129 -30.71 -10.37 0.41
CA ALA A 129 -31.12 -11.78 0.49
C ALA A 129 -30.37 -12.58 1.57
N GLY A 130 -29.51 -11.93 2.36
CA GLY A 130 -28.82 -12.54 3.49
C GLY A 130 -27.52 -13.24 3.15
N ALA A 131 -26.85 -12.86 2.05
CA ALA A 131 -25.51 -13.37 1.73
C ALA A 131 -24.53 -13.09 2.88
N SER A 132 -23.77 -14.11 3.27
CA SER A 132 -22.77 -14.00 4.33
C SER A 132 -21.57 -13.17 3.84
N VAL A 133 -21.40 -11.98 4.42
CA VAL A 133 -20.47 -10.95 3.94
C VAL A 133 -18.99 -11.33 4.04
N ASP A 134 -18.61 -12.08 5.09
CA ASP A 134 -17.21 -12.42 5.40
C ASP A 134 -16.85 -13.88 5.03
N LEU A 135 -17.61 -14.53 4.15
CA LEU A 135 -17.15 -15.81 3.59
C LEU A 135 -15.83 -15.59 2.86
N ARG A 136 -14.96 -16.60 2.93
CA ARG A 136 -13.66 -16.62 2.24
C ARG A 136 -13.64 -17.65 1.13
N ASP A 137 -13.09 -17.33 -0.03
CA ASP A 137 -12.84 -18.30 -1.09
C ASP A 137 -11.64 -19.23 -0.72
N TRP A 138 -11.04 -19.91 -1.69
CA TRP A 138 -9.90 -20.80 -1.42
C TRP A 138 -8.55 -20.10 -1.37
N ASP A 139 -8.47 -18.85 -1.77
CA ASP A 139 -7.30 -17.97 -1.62
C ASP A 139 -7.41 -17.11 -0.34
N ASP A 140 -8.39 -17.44 0.51
CA ASP A 140 -8.73 -16.76 1.77
C ASP A 140 -9.27 -15.32 1.58
N ASP A 141 -9.73 -14.97 0.37
CA ASP A 141 -10.29 -13.65 0.07
C ASP A 141 -11.78 -13.55 0.35
N THR A 142 -12.19 -12.40 0.91
CA THR A 142 -13.59 -12.03 1.09
C THR A 142 -14.10 -11.23 -0.12
N ALA A 143 -15.42 -11.05 -0.22
CA ALA A 143 -15.98 -10.13 -1.21
C ALA A 143 -15.42 -8.70 -1.07
N LEU A 144 -15.07 -8.26 0.15
CA LEU A 144 -14.46 -6.96 0.41
C LEU A 144 -13.07 -6.88 -0.22
N ASN A 145 -12.22 -7.88 -0.01
CA ASN A 145 -10.87 -7.92 -0.59
C ASN A 145 -10.91 -7.91 -2.11
N LEU A 146 -11.79 -8.73 -2.70
CA LEU A 146 -11.95 -8.82 -4.15
C LEU A 146 -12.46 -7.51 -4.76
N ALA A 147 -13.44 -6.84 -4.12
CA ALA A 147 -13.92 -5.53 -4.54
C ALA A 147 -12.84 -4.45 -4.39
N ILE A 148 -12.03 -4.54 -3.33
CA ILE A 148 -10.85 -3.70 -3.16
C ILE A 148 -9.92 -3.99 -4.31
N ALA A 149 -9.30 -5.15 -4.49
CA ALA A 149 -8.36 -5.45 -5.58
C ALA A 149 -8.84 -4.95 -6.96
N ALA A 150 -10.11 -5.20 -7.30
CA ALA A 150 -10.74 -4.81 -8.57
C ALA A 150 -11.13 -3.31 -8.69
N ASN A 151 -10.94 -2.51 -7.65
CA ASN A 151 -11.23 -1.06 -7.59
C ASN A 151 -12.72 -0.71 -7.73
N HIS A 152 -13.58 -1.48 -7.09
CA HIS A 152 -15.03 -1.28 -7.12
C HIS A 152 -15.53 -0.60 -5.84
N VAL A 153 -15.30 0.71 -5.74
CA VAL A 153 -15.59 1.54 -4.56
C VAL A 153 -17.05 1.43 -4.10
N GLU A 154 -18.01 1.42 -5.02
CA GLU A 154 -19.43 1.30 -4.67
C GLU A 154 -19.78 -0.07 -4.07
N VAL A 155 -19.07 -1.14 -4.46
CA VAL A 155 -19.23 -2.45 -3.82
C VAL A 155 -18.56 -2.47 -2.46
N VAL A 156 -17.38 -1.86 -2.34
CA VAL A 156 -16.69 -1.69 -1.04
C VAL A 156 -17.60 -0.98 -0.05
N ASP A 157 -18.20 0.16 -0.41
CA ASP A 157 -19.13 0.88 0.45
C ASP A 157 -20.32 -0.02 0.84
N ALA A 158 -20.99 -0.66 -0.13
CA ALA A 158 -22.11 -1.54 0.14
C ALA A 158 -21.79 -2.67 1.13
N LEU A 159 -20.60 -3.29 1.01
CA LEU A 159 -20.12 -4.35 1.90
C LEU A 159 -19.85 -3.81 3.32
N LEU A 160 -19.20 -2.65 3.43
CA LEU A 160 -18.90 -2.04 4.73
C LEU A 160 -20.17 -1.56 5.45
N GLN A 161 -21.18 -1.03 4.73
CA GLN A 161 -22.46 -0.60 5.31
C GLN A 161 -23.24 -1.75 5.97
N VAL A 162 -23.07 -2.98 5.49
CA VAL A 162 -23.70 -4.18 6.09
C VAL A 162 -22.81 -4.89 7.11
N GLY A 163 -21.65 -4.31 7.43
CA GLY A 163 -20.77 -4.80 8.49
C GLY A 163 -19.73 -5.84 8.06
N ALA A 164 -19.28 -5.82 6.79
CA ALA A 164 -18.06 -6.55 6.39
C ALA A 164 -16.90 -6.20 7.33
N ASN A 165 -16.13 -7.19 7.78
CA ASN A 165 -15.01 -6.96 8.67
C ASN A 165 -13.80 -6.37 7.91
N PRO A 166 -13.45 -5.08 8.10
CA PRO A 166 -12.34 -4.47 7.36
C PRO A 166 -10.96 -4.90 7.87
N ASN A 167 -10.90 -5.65 8.97
CA ASN A 167 -9.68 -6.15 9.60
C ASN A 167 -9.39 -7.61 9.31
N GLN A 168 -10.21 -8.26 8.47
CA GLN A 168 -9.91 -9.60 8.00
C GLN A 168 -8.65 -9.54 7.10
N VAL A 169 -7.69 -10.41 7.38
CA VAL A 169 -6.47 -10.57 6.60
C VAL A 169 -6.68 -11.73 5.63
N SER A 170 -6.38 -11.53 4.35
CA SER A 170 -6.27 -12.60 3.35
C SER A 170 -4.82 -12.94 3.04
N GLY A 171 -4.60 -13.84 2.08
CA GLY A 171 -3.26 -14.17 1.59
C GLY A 171 -2.49 -12.96 1.04
N GLU A 172 -3.18 -11.91 0.59
CA GLU A 172 -2.56 -10.68 0.06
C GLU A 172 -2.38 -9.58 1.12
N GLY A 173 -2.87 -9.77 2.35
CA GLY A 173 -2.74 -8.82 3.45
C GLY A 173 -4.07 -8.27 3.96
N SER A 174 -4.02 -7.13 4.65
CA SER A 174 -5.25 -6.46 5.13
C SER A 174 -5.84 -5.58 4.04
N ALA A 175 -7.17 -5.44 4.02
CA ALA A 175 -7.90 -4.54 3.12
C ALA A 175 -7.33 -3.11 3.08
N LEU A 176 -6.90 -2.58 4.23
CA LEU A 176 -6.32 -1.24 4.32
C LEU A 176 -4.95 -1.15 3.65
N ILE A 177 -4.10 -2.16 3.82
CA ILE A 177 -2.78 -2.22 3.17
C ILE A 177 -2.95 -2.28 1.65
N LEU A 178 -3.79 -3.19 1.14
CA LEU A 178 -4.08 -3.32 -0.29
C LEU A 178 -4.60 -2.02 -0.91
N ALA A 179 -5.47 -1.29 -0.19
CA ALA A 179 -6.01 -0.02 -0.65
C ALA A 179 -4.94 1.10 -0.69
N VAL A 180 -3.96 1.08 0.22
CA VAL A 180 -2.85 2.02 0.28
C VAL A 180 -1.83 1.74 -0.82
N GLU A 181 -1.41 0.49 -0.99
CA GLU A 181 -0.47 0.11 -2.07
C GLU A 181 -1.01 0.45 -3.46
N ALA A 182 -2.34 0.40 -3.62
CA ALA A 182 -3.00 0.77 -4.86
C ALA A 182 -3.34 2.27 -4.98
N GLY A 183 -3.02 3.09 -3.98
CA GLY A 183 -3.25 4.54 -3.94
C GLY A 183 -4.70 5.00 -3.93
N ARG A 184 -5.59 4.18 -3.36
CA ARG A 184 -7.05 4.37 -3.44
C ARG A 184 -7.57 5.13 -2.24
N ALA A 185 -7.32 6.43 -2.20
CA ALA A 185 -7.67 7.30 -1.07
C ALA A 185 -9.16 7.23 -0.66
N GLU A 186 -10.07 7.06 -1.63
CA GLU A 186 -11.50 6.88 -1.36
C GLU A 186 -11.79 5.58 -0.60
N THR A 187 -11.25 4.46 -1.09
CA THR A 187 -11.33 3.15 -0.44
C THR A 187 -10.68 3.16 0.95
N VAL A 188 -9.51 3.78 1.09
CA VAL A 188 -8.85 3.99 2.38
C VAL A 188 -9.77 4.72 3.35
N ARG A 189 -10.42 5.82 2.91
CA ARG A 189 -11.35 6.56 3.75
C ARG A 189 -12.52 5.69 4.22
N LEU A 190 -13.14 4.95 3.31
CA LEU A 190 -14.27 4.06 3.65
C LEU A 190 -13.84 2.99 4.66
N LEU A 191 -12.69 2.35 4.45
CA LEU A 191 -12.16 1.33 5.36
C LEU A 191 -11.89 1.88 6.76
N LEU A 192 -11.25 3.06 6.86
CA LEU A 192 -10.99 3.70 8.15
C LEU A 192 -12.29 4.10 8.86
N GLN A 193 -13.29 4.61 8.13
CA GLN A 193 -14.61 4.91 8.68
C GLN A 193 -15.34 3.66 9.19
N ALA A 194 -15.12 2.52 8.56
CA ALA A 194 -15.65 1.22 8.98
C ALA A 194 -14.84 0.55 10.10
N GLY A 195 -13.76 1.18 10.59
CA GLY A 195 -12.96 0.69 11.71
C GLY A 195 -11.80 -0.22 11.32
N ALA A 196 -11.27 -0.10 10.10
CA ALA A 196 -9.98 -0.69 9.75
C ALA A 196 -8.89 -0.19 10.70
N ASN A 197 -8.02 -1.08 11.17
CA ASN A 197 -6.94 -0.77 12.09
C ASN A 197 -5.77 -0.11 11.33
N PRO A 198 -5.51 1.20 11.49
CA PRO A 198 -4.40 1.87 10.80
C PRO A 198 -3.02 1.44 11.28
N ASN A 199 -2.95 0.67 12.38
CA ASN A 199 -1.74 0.19 13.02
C ASN A 199 -1.49 -1.30 12.79
N PHE A 200 -2.23 -1.94 11.89
CA PHE A 200 -1.89 -3.30 11.45
C PHE A 200 -0.48 -3.29 10.85
N GLN A 201 0.32 -4.28 11.23
CA GLN A 201 1.65 -4.52 10.70
C GLN A 201 1.60 -5.79 9.86
N ASP A 202 2.03 -5.71 8.60
CA ASP A 202 2.15 -6.87 7.72
C ASP A 202 3.33 -7.78 8.13
N GLU A 203 3.69 -8.71 7.26
CA GLU A 203 4.80 -9.61 7.55
C GLU A 203 6.11 -8.84 7.71
N GLU A 204 6.40 -7.83 6.92
CA GLU A 204 7.59 -6.98 6.98
C GLU A 204 7.58 -6.00 8.18
N GLY A 205 6.46 -5.94 8.91
CA GLY A 205 6.25 -4.99 9.98
C GLY A 205 5.82 -3.60 9.47
N GLU A 206 5.54 -3.47 8.17
CA GLU A 206 5.07 -2.23 7.58
C GLU A 206 3.62 -1.98 7.99
N THR A 207 3.33 -0.73 8.32
CA THR A 207 1.96 -0.25 8.49
C THR A 207 1.51 0.46 7.24
N ALA A 208 0.20 0.67 7.10
CA ALA A 208 -0.35 1.55 6.05
C ALA A 208 0.35 2.93 6.00
N LEU A 209 0.73 3.50 7.15
CA LEU A 209 1.45 4.77 7.21
C LEU A 209 2.88 4.70 6.65
N HIS A 210 3.56 3.55 6.76
CA HIS A 210 4.88 3.37 6.15
C HIS A 210 4.76 3.31 4.62
N LEU A 211 3.82 2.52 4.10
CA LEU A 211 3.60 2.37 2.66
C LEU A 211 3.14 3.68 2.01
N ALA A 212 2.20 4.40 2.63
CA ALA A 212 1.79 5.72 2.15
C ALA A 212 2.94 6.75 2.18
N ALA A 213 3.82 6.66 3.18
CA ALA A 213 5.03 7.47 3.27
C ALA A 213 6.09 7.07 2.24
N LEU A 214 6.15 5.81 1.82
CA LEU A 214 7.02 5.32 0.76
C LEU A 214 6.58 5.87 -0.61
N GLU A 215 5.29 5.72 -0.92
CA GLU A 215 4.71 6.08 -2.23
C GLU A 215 4.45 7.59 -2.39
N GLY A 216 4.59 8.39 -1.34
CA GLY A 216 4.42 9.84 -1.42
C GLY A 216 2.96 10.29 -1.38
N GLU A 217 2.06 9.46 -0.85
CA GLU A 217 0.62 9.65 -0.92
C GLU A 217 0.10 10.54 0.21
N ARG A 218 0.38 11.84 0.10
CA ARG A 218 0.02 12.84 1.14
C ARG A 218 -1.42 12.74 1.65
N LEU A 219 -2.39 12.56 0.76
CA LEU A 219 -3.81 12.47 1.16
C LEU A 219 -4.09 11.21 2.01
N ILE A 220 -3.48 10.07 1.66
CA ILE A 220 -3.63 8.82 2.41
C ILE A 220 -2.92 8.93 3.76
N VAL A 221 -1.72 9.55 3.81
CA VAL A 221 -1.05 9.89 5.07
C VAL A 221 -1.98 10.70 5.98
N GLU A 222 -2.62 11.75 5.46
CA GLU A 222 -3.57 12.57 6.24
C GLU A 222 -4.75 11.76 6.77
N LEU A 223 -5.35 10.90 5.94
CA LEU A 223 -6.45 10.03 6.35
C LEU A 223 -6.04 9.06 7.46
N LEU A 224 -4.87 8.42 7.32
CA LEU A 224 -4.34 7.49 8.30
C LEU A 224 -4.05 8.17 9.64
N LEU A 225 -3.43 9.36 9.61
CA LEU A 225 -3.16 10.15 10.82
C LEU A 225 -4.46 10.58 11.53
N GLN A 226 -5.47 11.02 10.76
CA GLN A 226 -6.80 11.35 11.30
C GLN A 226 -7.48 10.15 11.95
N ALA A 227 -7.25 8.94 11.43
CA ALA A 227 -7.77 7.70 11.99
C ALA A 227 -6.95 7.15 13.17
N GLY A 228 -5.91 7.85 13.63
CA GLY A 228 -5.10 7.44 14.78
C GLY A 228 -3.96 6.47 14.46
N ALA A 229 -3.40 6.54 13.25
CA ALA A 229 -2.15 5.86 12.94
C ALA A 229 -1.02 6.30 13.88
N GLN A 230 -0.28 5.35 14.42
CA GLN A 230 0.85 5.56 15.31
C GLN A 230 2.09 5.92 14.48
N VAL A 231 2.57 7.15 14.66
CA VAL A 231 3.60 7.77 13.81
C VAL A 231 5.02 7.25 14.03
N ASN A 232 5.25 6.52 15.12
CA ASN A 232 6.57 6.02 15.53
C ASN A 232 6.65 4.48 15.57
N LEU A 233 5.67 3.77 14.99
CA LEU A 233 5.80 2.32 14.81
C LEU A 233 6.99 2.01 13.90
N ARG A 234 7.61 0.85 14.14
CA ARG A 234 8.81 0.42 13.43
C ARG A 234 8.56 -0.85 12.64
N ASN A 235 8.98 -0.86 11.38
CA ASN A 235 9.06 -2.08 10.58
C ASN A 235 10.23 -2.99 11.04
N ARG A 236 10.42 -4.14 10.38
CA ARG A 236 11.52 -5.08 10.71
C ARG A 236 12.92 -4.52 10.46
N ALA A 237 13.08 -3.55 9.55
CA ALA A 237 14.34 -2.84 9.35
C ALA A 237 14.61 -1.77 10.43
N GLY A 238 13.63 -1.54 11.32
CA GLY A 238 13.68 -0.52 12.36
C GLY A 238 13.33 0.88 11.84
N ASP A 239 12.88 1.01 10.59
CA ASP A 239 12.43 2.27 10.02
C ASP A 239 11.08 2.66 10.63
N THR A 240 10.89 3.96 10.87
CA THR A 240 9.58 4.57 11.11
C THR A 240 9.06 5.18 9.82
N PRO A 241 7.77 5.54 9.72
CA PRO A 241 7.24 6.24 8.54
C PRO A 241 8.01 7.53 8.21
N LEU A 242 8.55 8.22 9.23
CA LEU A 242 9.41 9.39 9.03
C LEU A 242 10.69 9.04 8.28
N LEU A 243 11.37 7.95 8.66
CA LEU A 243 12.61 7.52 8.01
C LEU A 243 12.35 7.10 6.56
N VAL A 244 11.24 6.42 6.31
CA VAL A 244 10.80 6.05 4.95
C VAL A 244 10.54 7.30 4.09
N ALA A 245 9.75 8.26 4.59
CA ALA A 245 9.47 9.51 3.87
C ALA A 245 10.74 10.33 3.58
N VAL A 246 11.68 10.37 4.53
CA VAL A 246 12.97 11.06 4.38
C VAL A 246 13.85 10.35 3.35
N PHE A 247 13.89 9.01 3.34
CA PHE A 247 14.62 8.25 2.33
C PHE A 247 14.15 8.60 0.91
N GLN A 248 12.83 8.66 0.72
CA GLN A 248 12.22 8.99 -0.57
C GLN A 248 12.25 10.48 -0.92
N GLY A 249 12.51 11.36 0.05
CA GLY A 249 12.58 12.80 -0.17
C GLY A 249 11.23 13.52 -0.18
N HIS A 250 10.18 12.90 0.37
CA HIS A 250 8.81 13.44 0.37
C HIS A 250 8.63 14.53 1.42
N GLU A 251 9.12 15.74 1.14
CA GLU A 251 9.22 16.86 2.08
C GLU A 251 7.89 17.20 2.78
N GLU A 252 6.77 17.22 2.06
CA GLU A 252 5.47 17.55 2.65
C GLU A 252 5.00 16.47 3.63
N ILE A 253 5.29 15.19 3.36
CA ILE A 253 4.98 14.10 4.29
C ILE A 253 5.89 14.16 5.51
N VAL A 254 7.17 14.47 5.34
CA VAL A 254 8.11 14.69 6.45
C VAL A 254 7.61 15.80 7.37
N LYS A 255 7.17 16.93 6.81
CA LYS A 255 6.56 18.03 7.58
C LYS A 255 5.33 17.57 8.35
N LEU A 256 4.41 16.86 7.69
CA LEU A 256 3.20 16.35 8.33
C LEU A 256 3.52 15.41 9.50
N LEU A 257 4.37 14.41 9.29
CA LEU A 257 4.74 13.44 10.32
C LEU A 257 5.40 14.12 11.54
N LEU A 258 6.30 15.09 11.31
CA LEU A 258 6.93 15.85 12.40
C LEU A 258 5.92 16.72 13.16
N GLN A 259 4.92 17.31 12.49
CA GLN A 259 3.86 18.09 13.13
C GLN A 259 2.99 17.26 14.07
N VAL A 260 2.77 15.98 13.76
CA VAL A 260 1.97 15.05 14.58
C VAL A 260 2.79 14.23 15.58
N GLY A 261 4.05 14.61 15.82
CA GLY A 261 4.87 14.06 16.90
C GLY A 261 5.78 12.89 16.50
N ALA A 262 6.12 12.74 15.22
CA ALA A 262 7.23 11.87 14.83
C ALA A 262 8.54 12.39 15.44
N ASN A 263 9.36 11.49 15.98
CA ASN A 263 10.62 11.89 16.60
C ASN A 263 11.71 12.15 15.55
N VAL A 264 12.12 13.42 15.41
CA VAL A 264 13.16 13.85 14.45
C VAL A 264 14.51 13.13 14.64
N ASN A 265 14.79 12.64 15.85
CA ASN A 265 16.03 11.95 16.21
C ASN A 265 15.89 10.42 16.24
N ASP A 266 14.76 9.88 15.77
CA ASP A 266 14.66 8.44 15.59
C ASP A 266 15.67 7.94 14.57
N ARG A 267 16.16 6.72 14.82
CA ARG A 267 17.08 6.00 13.96
C ARG A 267 16.61 4.58 13.70
N ASN A 268 16.86 4.07 12.50
CA ASN A 268 16.80 2.65 12.24
C ASN A 268 18.09 1.98 12.77
N LEU A 269 18.39 0.77 12.31
CA LEU A 269 19.59 0.02 12.72
C LEU A 269 20.88 0.84 12.56
N ASN A 270 20.97 1.66 11.51
CA ASN A 270 22.21 2.32 11.09
C ASN A 270 22.14 3.86 11.03
N GLU A 271 20.96 4.43 10.78
CA GLU A 271 20.82 5.79 10.26
C GLU A 271 19.68 6.54 10.96
N THR A 272 19.86 7.85 11.14
CA THR A 272 18.82 8.81 11.55
C THR A 272 18.19 9.47 10.32
N ALA A 273 17.06 10.15 10.49
CA ALA A 273 16.47 10.98 9.43
C ALA A 273 17.51 11.93 8.81
N LEU A 274 18.32 12.61 9.64
CA LEU A 274 19.31 13.56 9.15
C LEU A 274 20.42 12.89 8.32
N THR A 275 20.92 11.72 8.75
CA THR A 275 21.95 11.01 7.97
C THR A 275 21.39 10.49 6.65
N ILE A 276 20.16 9.96 6.64
CA ILE A 276 19.47 9.52 5.42
C ILE A 276 19.35 10.68 4.43
N ALA A 277 18.83 11.85 4.86
CA ALA A 277 18.69 13.02 4.01
C ALA A 277 20.02 13.45 3.37
N VAL A 278 21.12 13.41 4.14
CA VAL A 278 22.47 13.75 3.66
C VAL A 278 22.97 12.71 2.64
N GLN A 279 22.76 11.41 2.89
CA GLN A 279 23.21 10.34 2.00
C GLN A 279 22.43 10.31 0.68
N GLN A 280 21.14 10.60 0.71
CA GLN A 280 20.29 10.69 -0.48
C GLN A 280 20.43 12.04 -1.21
N GLY A 281 21.07 13.04 -0.59
CA GLY A 281 21.29 14.35 -1.20
C GLY A 281 20.09 15.30 -1.12
N HIS A 282 19.11 15.03 -0.25
CA HIS A 282 17.90 15.83 -0.07
C HIS A 282 18.17 17.10 0.74
N GLN A 283 18.86 18.09 0.14
CA GLN A 283 19.27 19.32 0.81
C GLN A 283 18.14 20.09 1.52
N PRO A 284 16.92 20.24 0.95
CA PRO A 284 15.81 20.86 1.66
C PRO A 284 15.48 20.14 2.96
N LEU A 285 15.51 18.80 2.97
CA LEU A 285 15.28 17.99 4.17
C LEU A 285 16.40 18.13 5.19
N VAL A 286 17.66 18.24 4.78
CA VAL A 286 18.79 18.49 5.70
C VAL A 286 18.53 19.77 6.49
N HIS A 287 18.19 20.87 5.82
CA HIS A 287 17.90 22.14 6.49
C HIS A 287 16.64 22.08 7.35
N LEU A 288 15.57 21.43 6.88
CA LEU A 288 14.34 21.25 7.63
C LEU A 288 14.58 20.48 8.93
N LEU A 289 15.24 19.33 8.86
CA LEU A 289 15.51 18.46 10.01
C LEU A 289 16.41 19.15 11.04
N LEU A 290 17.46 19.85 10.61
CA LEU A 290 18.32 20.65 11.50
C LEU A 290 17.53 21.77 12.20
N THR A 291 16.62 22.43 11.47
CA THR A 291 15.78 23.49 12.04
C THR A 291 14.84 22.94 13.11
N LEU A 292 14.37 21.71 12.93
CA LEU A 292 13.47 20.99 13.84
C LEU A 292 14.21 20.22 14.94
N GLY A 293 15.52 20.42 15.10
CA GLY A 293 16.27 19.90 16.25
C GLY A 293 16.84 18.49 16.06
N ALA A 294 17.07 18.06 14.82
CA ALA A 294 17.90 16.88 14.56
C ALA A 294 19.31 17.07 15.13
N ASP A 295 19.85 16.06 15.81
CA ASP A 295 21.21 16.08 16.37
C ASP A 295 22.25 16.20 15.25
N PRO A 296 23.01 17.31 15.17
CA PRO A 296 23.98 17.51 14.11
C PRO A 296 25.28 16.70 14.31
N ASN A 297 25.43 15.99 15.43
CA ASN A 297 26.63 15.22 15.77
C ASN A 297 26.55 13.75 15.37
N VAL A 298 25.49 13.35 14.69
CA VAL A 298 25.30 11.98 14.18
C VAL A 298 26.42 11.61 13.19
N PRO A 299 27.03 10.42 13.33
CA PRO A 299 28.06 9.97 12.41
C PRO A 299 27.45 9.44 11.11
N LEU A 300 28.11 9.74 10.00
CA LEU A 300 27.97 9.04 8.72
C LEU A 300 28.90 7.81 8.70
N ALA A 301 28.95 7.13 7.56
CA ALA A 301 29.85 6.00 7.33
C ALA A 301 31.32 6.32 7.73
N LYS A 302 32.00 5.32 8.32
CA LYS A 302 33.40 5.40 8.80
C LYS A 302 33.65 6.47 9.86
N GLY A 303 32.64 6.75 10.70
CA GLY A 303 32.74 7.72 11.80
C GLY A 303 32.85 9.18 11.34
N ARG A 304 32.57 9.47 10.07
CA ARG A 304 32.65 10.82 9.52
C ARG A 304 31.49 11.67 10.06
N SER A 305 31.79 12.80 10.71
CA SER A 305 30.72 13.73 11.15
C SER A 305 30.11 14.49 9.97
N LEU A 306 28.91 15.04 10.17
CA LEU A 306 28.27 15.95 9.21
C LEU A 306 29.15 17.16 8.90
N LEU A 307 29.78 17.78 9.91
CA LEU A 307 30.71 18.89 9.70
C LEU A 307 31.86 18.50 8.75
N MET A 308 32.44 17.30 8.89
CA MET A 308 33.49 16.84 7.97
C MET A 308 32.98 16.62 6.54
N HIS A 309 31.73 16.18 6.40
CA HIS A 309 31.10 15.95 5.09
C HIS A 309 30.91 17.27 4.33
N PHE A 310 30.38 18.29 5.00
CA PHE A 310 30.12 19.60 4.39
C PHE A 310 31.39 20.46 4.31
N ALA A 311 32.35 20.29 5.22
CA ALA A 311 33.67 20.93 5.16
C ALA A 311 34.47 20.52 3.92
N ASP A 312 34.45 19.23 3.58
CA ASP A 312 35.10 18.68 2.37
C ASP A 312 34.45 19.14 1.07
N ARG A 313 33.20 19.60 1.12
CA ARG A 313 32.47 20.15 -0.04
C ARG A 313 32.47 21.67 -0.11
N GLY A 314 32.91 22.35 0.95
CA GLY A 314 32.85 23.80 1.05
C GLY A 314 31.43 24.37 1.13
N ASP A 315 30.46 23.58 1.60
CA ASP A 315 29.07 24.04 1.76
C ASP A 315 28.95 24.93 3.01
N LEU A 316 29.19 26.22 2.81
CA LEU A 316 29.20 27.21 3.87
C LEU A 316 27.85 27.36 4.56
N GLN A 317 26.75 27.25 3.83
CA GLN A 317 25.41 27.45 4.37
C GLN A 317 25.04 26.32 5.34
N THR A 318 25.27 25.08 4.95
CA THR A 318 24.99 23.92 5.82
C THR A 318 25.99 23.85 6.97
N LEU A 319 27.28 24.17 6.74
CA LEU A 319 28.26 24.28 7.82
C LEU A 319 27.86 25.30 8.88
N HIS A 320 27.42 26.48 8.45
CA HIS A 320 26.94 27.51 9.36
C HIS A 320 25.75 27.00 10.18
N THR A 321 24.75 26.43 9.50
CA THR A 321 23.56 25.86 10.14
C THR A 321 23.94 24.79 11.17
N LEU A 322 24.84 23.86 10.83
CA LEU A 322 25.30 22.80 11.73
C LEU A 322 25.95 23.37 13.00
N LEU A 323 26.83 24.36 12.87
CA LEU A 323 27.51 24.98 14.01
C LEU A 323 26.54 25.76 14.89
N GLU A 324 25.59 26.50 14.30
CA GLU A 324 24.51 27.16 15.05
C GLU A 324 23.66 26.17 15.85
N ARG A 325 23.50 24.94 15.35
CA ARG A 325 22.76 23.85 16.02
C ARG A 325 23.62 23.02 16.96
N GLY A 326 24.86 23.42 17.24
CA GLY A 326 25.73 22.77 18.23
C GLY A 326 26.53 21.58 17.70
N ALA A 327 26.83 21.54 16.40
CA ALA A 327 27.76 20.56 15.85
C ALA A 327 29.16 20.74 16.45
N ASN A 328 29.77 19.64 16.90
CA ASN A 328 31.07 19.62 17.54
C ASN A 328 32.21 19.62 16.50
N PRO A 329 33.00 20.71 16.38
CA PRO A 329 34.07 20.80 15.38
C PRO A 329 35.29 19.91 15.70
N HIS A 330 35.35 19.32 16.90
CA HIS A 330 36.46 18.49 17.37
C HIS A 330 36.27 17.00 17.13
N LEU A 331 35.12 16.57 16.57
CA LEU A 331 34.93 15.17 16.20
C LEU A 331 36.02 14.73 15.22
N ARG A 332 36.35 13.43 15.28
CA ARG A 332 37.38 12.80 14.45
C ARG A 332 36.80 11.56 13.78
N ASP A 333 37.09 11.39 12.49
CA ASP A 333 36.77 10.17 11.76
C ASP A 333 37.74 9.02 12.09
N GLU A 334 37.57 7.87 11.44
CA GLU A 334 38.47 6.71 11.62
C GLU A 334 39.94 6.99 11.29
N ALA A 335 40.24 7.99 10.44
CA ALA A 335 41.60 8.44 10.14
C ALA A 335 42.15 9.44 11.17
N GLY A 336 41.33 9.82 12.17
CA GLY A 336 41.65 10.83 13.15
C GLY A 336 41.54 12.27 12.61
N ALA A 337 40.94 12.48 11.44
CA ALA A 337 40.83 13.78 10.80
C ALA A 337 39.60 14.55 11.29
N THR A 338 39.73 15.87 11.45
CA THR A 338 38.66 16.79 11.87
C THR A 338 38.04 17.51 10.67
N ALA A 339 36.90 18.19 10.88
CA ALA A 339 36.29 19.01 9.82
C ALA A 339 37.25 20.09 9.29
N LEU A 340 38.06 20.70 10.17
CA LEU A 340 39.07 21.68 9.80
C LEU A 340 40.11 21.10 8.84
N MET A 341 40.56 19.85 9.08
CA MET A 341 41.50 19.16 8.20
C MET A 341 40.89 18.87 6.83
N TRP A 342 39.62 18.46 6.78
CA TRP A 342 38.91 18.22 5.51
C TRP A 342 38.76 19.51 4.69
N ALA A 343 38.33 20.62 5.30
CA ALA A 343 38.25 21.92 4.62
C ALA A 343 39.63 22.41 4.13
N SER A 344 40.67 22.21 4.94
CA SER A 344 42.05 22.61 4.61
C SER A 344 42.64 21.77 3.48
N HIS A 345 42.37 20.46 3.48
CA HIS A 345 42.77 19.54 2.43
C HIS A 345 42.15 19.88 1.07
N ARG A 346 41.01 20.58 1.04
CA ARG A 346 40.30 21.00 -0.18
C ARG A 346 40.47 22.48 -0.54
N GLY A 347 41.16 23.26 0.30
CA GLY A 347 41.38 24.69 0.08
C GLY A 347 40.12 25.55 0.27
N HIS A 348 39.15 25.09 1.06
CA HIS A 348 37.93 25.85 1.34
C HIS A 348 38.20 26.90 2.42
N THR A 349 38.89 27.99 2.06
CA THR A 349 39.35 29.05 2.98
C THR A 349 38.23 29.61 3.87
N GLU A 350 37.05 29.89 3.31
CA GLU A 350 35.93 30.41 4.11
C GLU A 350 35.36 29.37 5.09
N ALA A 351 35.35 28.09 4.73
CA ALA A 351 34.95 27.01 5.64
C ALA A 351 35.97 26.86 6.77
N VAL A 352 37.27 27.01 6.47
CA VAL A 352 38.34 27.04 7.47
C VAL A 352 38.15 28.18 8.46
N LYS A 353 37.91 29.41 7.97
CA LYS A 353 37.63 30.58 8.83
C LYS A 353 36.42 30.32 9.74
N LEU A 354 35.34 29.82 9.17
CA LEU A 354 34.09 29.52 9.90
C LEU A 354 34.30 28.45 10.98
N LEU A 355 35.04 27.38 10.70
CA LEU A 355 35.36 26.33 11.68
C LEU A 355 36.29 26.85 12.80
N LEU A 356 37.29 27.66 12.47
CA LEU A 356 38.18 28.28 13.47
C LEU A 356 37.40 29.23 14.41
N ASN A 357 36.50 30.04 13.86
CA ASN A 357 35.62 30.91 14.65
C ASN A 357 34.72 30.12 15.60
N ALA A 358 34.33 28.89 15.23
CA ALA A 358 33.59 27.98 16.08
C ALA A 358 34.46 27.18 17.06
N GLY A 359 35.75 27.49 17.16
CA GLY A 359 36.66 26.90 18.14
C GLY A 359 37.37 25.64 17.68
N ALA A 360 37.34 25.27 16.39
CA ALA A 360 38.09 24.13 15.88
C ALA A 360 39.59 24.26 16.18
N ASP A 361 40.20 23.22 16.76
CA ASP A 361 41.62 23.22 17.12
C ASP A 361 42.52 22.99 15.89
N PRO A 362 43.33 23.99 15.47
CA PRO A 362 44.23 23.87 14.32
C PRO A 362 45.51 23.06 14.60
N THR A 363 45.81 22.76 15.87
CA THR A 363 47.07 22.10 16.30
C THR A 363 47.00 20.58 16.22
N CYS A 364 45.79 20.03 16.24
CA CYS A 364 45.54 18.60 16.14
C CYS A 364 46.15 17.99 14.87
N THR A 365 46.62 16.75 14.95
CA THR A 365 47.07 15.94 13.80
C THR A 365 46.20 14.69 13.61
N ASN A 366 46.07 14.24 12.37
CA ASN A 366 45.43 12.95 12.05
C ASN A 366 46.39 11.77 12.31
N ARG A 367 45.94 10.52 12.10
CA ARG A 367 46.77 9.32 12.32
C ARG A 367 48.00 9.23 11.41
N PHE A 368 48.06 10.03 10.35
CA PHE A 368 49.22 10.14 9.46
C PHE A 368 50.18 11.28 9.87
N GLY A 369 49.93 11.93 11.01
CA GLY A 369 50.76 13.03 11.52
C GLY A 369 50.55 14.38 10.83
N HIS A 370 49.53 14.53 9.98
CA HIS A 370 49.27 15.79 9.29
C HIS A 370 48.31 16.69 10.08
N SER A 371 48.68 17.96 10.29
CA SER A 371 47.79 19.02 10.79
C SER A 371 46.98 19.66 9.65
N ALA A 372 46.00 20.50 10.00
CA ALA A 372 45.24 21.26 9.01
C ALA A 372 46.14 22.14 8.12
N LEU A 373 47.13 22.83 8.71
CA LEU A 373 48.11 23.65 7.99
C LEU A 373 48.92 22.81 7.01
N GLN A 374 49.48 21.68 7.47
CA GLN A 374 50.30 20.81 6.63
C GLN A 374 49.50 20.23 5.45
N LEU A 375 48.22 19.95 5.63
CA LEU A 375 47.35 19.50 4.53
C LEU A 375 47.11 20.61 3.50
N ALA A 376 46.89 21.85 3.93
CA ALA A 376 46.74 23.00 3.02
C ALA A 376 48.03 23.28 2.23
N GLU A 377 49.19 23.29 2.91
CA GLU A 377 50.50 23.49 2.29
C GLU A 377 50.85 22.39 1.28
N LYS A 378 50.66 21.12 1.67
CA LYS A 378 50.96 19.96 0.81
C LYS A 378 50.16 19.98 -0.49
N ASN A 379 48.94 20.49 -0.46
CA ASN A 379 48.05 20.59 -1.61
C ASN A 379 48.14 21.95 -2.34
N GLY A 380 49.00 22.86 -1.90
CA GLY A 380 49.24 24.15 -2.56
C GLY A 380 48.19 25.23 -2.30
N TYR A 381 47.35 25.09 -1.27
CA TYR A 381 46.33 26.09 -0.91
C TYR A 381 46.92 27.21 -0.04
N THR A 382 47.64 28.12 -0.69
CA THR A 382 48.43 29.18 -0.03
C THR A 382 47.59 30.13 0.83
N GLU A 383 46.40 30.52 0.37
CA GLU A 383 45.50 31.40 1.13
C GLU A 383 45.01 30.70 2.41
N THR A 384 44.58 29.44 2.28
CA THR A 384 44.12 28.64 3.42
C THR A 384 45.27 28.40 4.43
N ALA A 385 46.48 28.11 3.94
CA ALA A 385 47.67 27.96 4.77
C ALA A 385 48.02 29.25 5.51
N ALA A 386 47.91 30.42 4.85
CA ALA A 386 48.14 31.71 5.46
C ALA A 386 47.16 32.00 6.61
N VAL A 387 45.87 31.69 6.43
CA VAL A 387 44.85 31.82 7.50
C VAL A 387 45.21 30.95 8.71
N LEU A 388 45.58 29.69 8.49
CA LEU A 388 45.93 28.76 9.57
C LEU A 388 47.22 29.17 10.29
N ALA A 389 48.25 29.60 9.56
CA ALA A 389 49.50 30.09 10.15
C ALA A 389 49.30 31.36 10.99
N ALA A 390 48.44 32.28 10.54
CA ALA A 390 48.09 33.48 11.30
C ALA A 390 47.43 33.14 12.65
N VAL A 391 46.53 32.15 12.69
CA VAL A 391 45.93 31.70 13.96
C VAL A 391 46.98 31.05 14.87
N LEU A 392 47.82 30.15 14.34
CA LEU A 392 48.84 29.45 15.15
C LEU A 392 49.93 30.37 15.73
N SER A 393 50.17 31.54 15.12
CA SER A 393 51.13 32.54 15.60
C SER A 393 50.54 33.51 16.65
N SER A 394 49.22 33.49 16.83
CA SER A 394 48.51 34.36 17.78
C SER A 394 48.00 33.63 19.03
N THR A 395 48.08 32.29 19.05
CA THR A 395 47.87 31.40 20.21
C THR A 395 49.18 31.08 20.90
#